data_AF-A0A9P8LCM8-F1
#
_entry.id   AF-A0A9P8LCM8-F1
#
_cell.length_a   1.000
_cell.length_b   1.000
_cell.length_c   1.000
_cell.angle_alpha   90.00
_cell.angle_beta   90.00
_cell.angle_gamma   90.00
#
_symmetry.space_group_name_H-M   'P 1'
#
loop_
_entity.id
_entity.type
_entity.pdbx_description
1 polymer ?
#
loop_
_entity_poly.entity_id
_entity_poly.type
_entity_poly.pdbx_seq_one_letter_code
_entity_poly.pdbx_strand_id
1 'polypeptide(L)'
;MTQWARAFIHSEELSLYLATQSNSIAAPEDQPRHLQDLELISDGFKDLLSAGHDILDQELTDSEKSFIELQSLLAGELKSILGAGSSLKKVVVDGLQKATQQFDAKLESLQATSDLAQEFQRLDVKGNGASGHCDRLLSCIPDWRFLHESYITVEELNSISAYTKYVDMRSKVAKSGIPKNATSVAKQRIESVYEANRSRAADIKNRLSESGVVSALVDRMFGRDGEEDGGGGIGVAVEDLVGESWMENHVARVVDSWQEALDGVLRVKVH
;
A
#
# COMPACT_ATOMS: atom_id res chain seq x y z
N MET A 1 -17.06 5.36 -12.77
CA MET A 1 -15.83 5.75 -12.05
C MET A 1 -15.97 5.17 -10.65
N THR A 2 -15.12 4.19 -10.31
CA THR A 2 -15.19 3.47 -9.02
C THR A 2 -14.94 4.44 -7.86
N GLN A 3 -15.48 4.15 -6.69
CA GLN A 3 -15.34 5.01 -5.50
C GLN A 3 -13.86 5.26 -5.15
N TRP A 4 -13.02 4.24 -5.35
CA TRP A 4 -11.57 4.33 -5.22
C TRP A 4 -10.94 5.40 -6.12
N ALA A 5 -11.36 5.51 -7.38
CA ALA A 5 -10.81 6.53 -8.29
C ALA A 5 -11.10 7.96 -7.79
N ARG A 6 -12.24 8.19 -7.12
CA ARG A 6 -12.54 9.50 -6.50
C ARG A 6 -11.66 9.74 -5.27
N ALA A 7 -11.49 8.73 -4.41
CA ALA A 7 -10.60 8.82 -3.25
C ALA A 7 -9.15 9.13 -3.67
N PHE A 8 -8.68 8.48 -4.73
CA PHE A 8 -7.36 8.69 -5.30
C PHE A 8 -7.17 10.13 -5.80
N ILE A 9 -8.13 10.65 -6.58
CA ILE A 9 -8.11 12.04 -7.06
C ILE A 9 -8.01 13.03 -5.89
N HIS A 10 -8.83 12.86 -4.85
CA HIS A 10 -8.80 13.74 -3.69
C HIS A 10 -7.49 13.63 -2.89
N SER A 11 -6.85 12.46 -2.87
CA SER A 11 -5.54 12.29 -2.25
C SER A 11 -4.43 12.97 -3.04
N GLU A 12 -4.45 12.89 -4.38
CA GLU A 12 -3.51 13.65 -5.23
C GLU A 12 -3.68 15.15 -5.05
N GLU A 13 -4.92 15.65 -4.99
CA GLU A 13 -5.23 17.05 -4.72
C GLU A 13 -4.68 17.50 -3.35
N LEU A 14 -4.86 16.67 -2.31
CA LEU A 14 -4.33 16.96 -0.98
C LEU A 14 -2.80 16.96 -0.94
N SER A 15 -2.18 16.01 -1.61
CA SER A 15 -0.72 15.90 -1.71
C SER A 15 -0.11 17.10 -2.46
N LEU A 16 -0.74 17.50 -3.57
CA LEU A 16 -0.34 18.68 -4.35
C LEU A 16 -0.50 19.97 -3.51
N TYR A 17 -1.59 20.07 -2.75
CA TYR A 17 -1.81 21.16 -1.82
C TYR A 17 -0.67 21.24 -0.78
N LEU A 18 -0.37 20.12 -0.10
CA LEU A 18 0.70 20.05 0.90
C LEU A 18 2.07 20.41 0.31
N ALA A 19 2.40 19.89 -0.88
CA ALA A 19 3.63 20.20 -1.58
C ALA A 19 3.73 21.70 -1.90
N THR A 20 2.67 22.31 -2.40
CA THR A 20 2.61 23.74 -2.74
C THR A 20 2.79 24.61 -1.49
N GLN A 21 2.10 24.27 -0.41
CA GLN A 21 2.23 25.00 0.86
C GLN A 21 3.62 24.83 1.48
N SER A 22 4.25 23.66 1.37
CA SER A 22 5.60 23.43 1.89
C SER A 22 6.69 24.27 1.22
N ASN A 23 6.47 24.64 -0.05
CA ASN A 23 7.40 25.45 -0.85
C ASN A 23 7.10 26.96 -0.78
N SER A 24 5.88 27.34 -0.37
CA SER A 24 5.43 28.72 -0.33
C SER A 24 5.60 29.31 1.08
N ILE A 25 6.49 30.29 1.21
CA ILE A 25 6.57 31.17 2.41
C ILE A 25 5.54 32.31 2.30
N ALA A 26 4.66 32.30 1.28
CA ALA A 26 3.88 33.47 0.90
C ALA A 26 2.88 33.93 1.96
N ALA A 27 2.64 35.24 1.93
CA ALA A 27 1.86 36.01 2.88
C ALA A 27 0.40 35.52 3.03
N PRO A 28 -0.23 35.75 4.19
CA PRO A 28 -1.55 35.21 4.56
C PRO A 28 -2.76 35.70 3.74
N GLU A 29 -2.59 36.40 2.63
CA GLU A 29 -3.71 36.99 1.86
C GLU A 29 -4.53 35.95 1.05
N ASP A 30 -4.00 34.78 0.72
CA ASP A 30 -4.71 33.71 -0.02
C ASP A 30 -5.38 32.64 0.86
N GLN A 31 -5.36 32.82 2.18
CA GLN A 31 -5.86 31.86 3.18
C GLN A 31 -7.35 31.43 3.01
N PRO A 32 -8.30 32.27 2.53
CA PRO A 32 -9.70 31.88 2.41
C PRO A 32 -10.00 30.83 1.33
N ARG A 33 -9.30 30.86 0.20
CA ARG A 33 -9.51 29.90 -0.91
C ARG A 33 -9.06 28.49 -0.50
N HIS A 34 -7.90 28.41 0.14
CA HIS A 34 -7.34 27.16 0.63
C HIS A 34 -8.24 26.42 1.64
N LEU A 35 -9.00 27.16 2.45
CA LEU A 35 -9.95 26.55 3.39
C LEU A 35 -11.16 25.92 2.67
N GLN A 36 -11.64 26.54 1.59
CA GLN A 36 -12.75 26.00 0.79
C GLN A 36 -12.32 24.73 0.04
N ASP A 37 -11.13 24.72 -0.55
CA ASP A 37 -10.61 23.54 -1.25
C ASP A 37 -10.46 22.34 -0.29
N LEU A 38 -9.90 22.57 0.91
CA LEU A 38 -9.77 21.52 1.92
C LEU A 38 -11.10 21.07 2.52
N GLU A 39 -12.09 21.96 2.60
CA GLU A 39 -13.44 21.60 3.02
C GLU A 39 -14.09 20.68 1.99
N LEU A 40 -13.98 21.01 0.70
CA LEU A 40 -14.47 20.17 -0.39
C LEU A 40 -13.81 18.79 -0.41
N ILE A 41 -12.48 18.73 -0.25
CA ILE A 41 -11.72 17.47 -0.16
C ILE A 41 -12.15 16.66 1.07
N SER A 42 -12.23 17.30 2.24
CA SER A 42 -12.60 16.62 3.49
C SER A 42 -14.02 16.08 3.45
N ASP A 43 -14.97 16.85 2.91
CA ASP A 43 -16.36 16.42 2.79
C ASP A 43 -16.50 15.33 1.72
N GLY A 44 -15.73 15.39 0.63
CA GLY A 44 -15.64 14.30 -0.34
C GLY A 44 -15.20 12.96 0.28
N PHE A 45 -14.21 12.98 1.19
CA PHE A 45 -13.81 11.77 1.93
C PHE A 45 -14.87 11.30 2.93
N LYS A 46 -15.57 12.21 3.63
CA LYS A 46 -16.67 11.83 4.54
C LYS A 46 -17.87 11.27 3.78
N ASP A 47 -18.19 11.84 2.63
CA ASP A 47 -19.25 11.34 1.75
C ASP A 47 -18.91 9.93 1.28
N LEU A 48 -17.66 9.66 0.91
CA LEU A 48 -17.19 8.31 0.58
C LEU A 48 -17.33 7.34 1.77
N LEU A 49 -16.95 7.76 2.99
CA LEU A 49 -17.09 6.92 4.18
C LEU A 49 -18.56 6.70 4.61
N SER A 50 -19.46 7.65 4.29
CA SER A 50 -20.87 7.62 4.69
C SER A 50 -21.82 7.05 3.64
N ALA A 51 -21.40 6.92 2.38
CA ALA A 51 -22.18 6.38 1.26
C ALA A 51 -22.60 4.90 1.44
N GLY A 52 -22.31 4.28 2.58
CA GLY A 52 -22.90 3.05 3.06
C GLY A 52 -21.85 1.95 3.22
N HIS A 53 -21.70 1.48 4.46
CA HIS A 53 -20.85 0.33 4.81
C HIS A 53 -21.12 -0.88 3.89
N ASP A 54 -22.38 -1.12 3.50
CA ASP A 54 -22.76 -2.29 2.70
C ASP A 54 -22.18 -2.30 1.27
N ILE A 55 -21.93 -1.13 0.66
CA ILE A 55 -21.33 -1.05 -0.70
C ILE A 55 -19.81 -1.01 -0.60
N LEU A 56 -19.28 -0.27 0.38
CA LEU A 56 -17.84 -0.15 0.63
C LEU A 56 -17.23 -1.48 1.09
N ASP A 57 -17.96 -2.29 1.86
CA ASP A 57 -17.49 -3.58 2.34
C ASP A 57 -17.39 -4.64 1.23
N GLN A 58 -18.11 -4.45 0.12
CA GLN A 58 -18.04 -5.35 -1.03
C GLN A 58 -16.99 -4.89 -2.07
N GLU A 59 -16.74 -3.58 -2.18
CA GLU A 59 -15.90 -3.03 -3.24
C GLU A 59 -14.49 -2.64 -2.79
N LEU A 60 -14.28 -2.31 -1.51
CA LEU A 60 -13.00 -1.84 -1.00
C LEU A 60 -12.29 -2.90 -0.16
N THR A 61 -11.01 -3.07 -0.44
CA THR A 61 -10.05 -3.78 0.42
C THR A 61 -9.84 -3.03 1.74
N ASP A 62 -9.40 -3.74 2.78
CA ASP A 62 -9.11 -3.13 4.08
C ASP A 62 -8.00 -2.07 3.99
N SER A 63 -7.04 -2.24 3.07
CA SER A 63 -6.01 -1.22 2.81
C SER A 63 -6.59 0.05 2.20
N GLU A 64 -7.58 -0.05 1.30
CA GLU A 64 -8.25 1.15 0.74
C GLU A 64 -9.05 1.89 1.80
N LYS A 65 -9.74 1.16 2.69
CA LYS A 65 -10.48 1.75 3.81
C LYS A 65 -9.53 2.50 4.77
N SER A 66 -8.43 1.84 5.17
CA SER A 66 -7.36 2.43 5.98
C SER A 66 -6.83 3.72 5.35
N PHE A 67 -6.56 3.70 4.04
CA PHE A 67 -6.06 4.88 3.32
C PHE A 67 -7.07 6.02 3.36
N ILE A 68 -8.35 5.77 3.07
CA ILE A 68 -9.41 6.80 3.10
C ILE A 68 -9.54 7.39 4.51
N GLU A 69 -9.50 6.55 5.55
CA GLU A 69 -9.52 7.00 6.94
C GLU A 69 -8.33 7.92 7.27
N LEU A 70 -7.13 7.53 6.85
CA LEU A 70 -5.92 8.35 7.03
C LEU A 70 -6.05 9.70 6.30
N GLN A 71 -6.47 9.71 5.03
CA GLN A 71 -6.64 10.96 4.27
C GLN A 71 -7.67 11.88 4.92
N SER A 72 -8.79 11.33 5.37
CA SER A 72 -9.84 12.08 6.08
C SER A 72 -9.33 12.69 7.39
N LEU A 73 -8.54 11.92 8.16
CA LEU A 73 -7.87 12.39 9.37
C LEU A 73 -6.93 13.57 9.06
N LEU A 74 -6.03 13.40 8.09
CA LEU A 74 -5.05 14.44 7.69
C LEU A 74 -5.75 15.72 7.20
N ALA A 75 -6.79 15.59 6.37
CA ALA A 75 -7.57 16.72 5.87
C ALA A 75 -8.27 17.48 7.01
N GLY A 76 -8.89 16.75 7.96
CA GLY A 76 -9.54 17.34 9.13
C GLY A 76 -8.56 18.08 10.04
N GLU A 77 -7.35 17.55 10.20
CA GLU A 77 -6.28 18.22 10.95
C GLU A 77 -5.79 19.47 10.23
N LEU A 78 -5.57 19.42 8.92
CA LEU A 78 -5.16 20.59 8.13
C LEU A 78 -6.20 21.71 8.20
N LYS A 79 -7.49 21.38 8.08
CA LYS A 79 -8.59 22.33 8.28
C LYS A 79 -8.51 22.98 9.66
N SER A 80 -8.27 22.18 10.70
CA SER A 80 -8.12 22.68 12.06
C SER A 80 -6.87 23.57 12.23
N ILE A 81 -5.74 23.21 11.58
CA ILE A 81 -4.51 24.00 11.60
C ILE A 81 -4.72 25.37 10.97
N LEU A 82 -5.46 25.43 9.87
CA LEU A 82 -5.73 26.67 9.14
C LEU A 82 -6.80 27.55 9.78
N GLY A 83 -7.79 26.93 10.46
CA GLY A 83 -8.90 27.62 11.09
C GLY A 83 -8.68 28.04 12.56
N ALA A 84 -7.80 27.36 13.31
CA ALA A 84 -7.73 27.52 14.77
C ALA A 84 -6.54 28.36 15.28
N GLY A 85 -6.87 29.39 16.06
CA GLY A 85 -5.97 30.00 17.04
C GLY A 85 -5.89 29.16 18.33
N SER A 86 -4.68 29.04 18.89
CA SER A 86 -4.31 28.49 20.21
C SER A 86 -4.52 26.99 20.54
N SER A 87 -5.42 26.22 19.90
CA SER A 87 -5.56 24.76 20.18
C SER A 87 -4.73 23.83 19.27
N LEU A 88 -3.96 24.42 18.36
CA LEU A 88 -3.18 23.77 17.31
C LEU A 88 -2.34 22.58 17.78
N LYS A 89 -1.66 22.73 18.92
CA LYS A 89 -0.74 21.72 19.45
C LYS A 89 -1.44 20.40 19.74
N LYS A 90 -2.63 20.45 20.34
CA LYS A 90 -3.36 19.23 20.73
C LYS A 90 -3.83 18.47 19.50
N VAL A 91 -4.45 19.19 18.55
CA VAL A 91 -4.99 18.59 17.32
C VAL A 91 -3.90 17.86 16.53
N VAL A 92 -2.77 18.51 16.31
CA VAL A 92 -1.64 17.92 15.56
C VAL A 92 -1.04 16.71 16.29
N VAL A 93 -0.90 16.79 17.61
CA VAL A 93 -0.31 15.68 18.39
C VAL A 93 -1.23 14.47 18.41
N ASP A 94 -2.52 14.68 18.70
CA ASP A 94 -3.53 13.59 18.72
C ASP A 94 -3.63 12.93 17.34
N GLY A 95 -3.52 13.74 16.29
CA GLY A 95 -3.53 13.31 14.91
C GLY A 95 -2.35 12.45 14.46
N LEU A 96 -1.14 12.98 14.65
CA LEU A 96 0.09 12.22 14.41
C LEU A 96 0.15 10.94 15.23
N GLN A 97 -0.38 10.95 16.46
CA GLN A 97 -0.46 9.77 17.30
C GLN A 97 -1.39 8.71 16.69
N LYS A 98 -2.59 9.09 16.24
CA LYS A 98 -3.53 8.16 15.57
C LYS A 98 -2.93 7.56 14.31
N ALA A 99 -2.33 8.39 13.45
CA ALA A 99 -1.71 7.90 12.24
C ALA A 99 -0.50 6.99 12.53
N THR A 100 0.26 7.29 13.58
CA THR A 100 1.33 6.39 14.05
C THR A 100 0.79 5.04 14.52
N GLN A 101 -0.33 5.01 15.25
CA GLN A 101 -0.97 3.77 15.69
C GLN A 101 -1.45 2.92 14.51
N GLN A 102 -1.98 3.55 13.45
CA GLN A 102 -2.33 2.84 12.22
C GLN A 102 -1.11 2.18 11.58
N PHE A 103 0.05 2.86 11.58
CA PHE A 103 1.29 2.29 11.07
C PHE A 103 1.90 1.21 11.96
N ASP A 104 1.73 1.27 13.28
CA ASP A 104 2.11 0.17 14.16
C ASP A 104 1.33 -1.10 13.79
N ALA A 105 0.01 -1.00 13.62
CA ALA A 105 -0.84 -2.11 13.18
C ALA A 105 -0.47 -2.61 11.76
N LYS A 106 -0.18 -1.68 10.84
CA LYS A 106 0.27 -2.03 9.47
C LYS A 106 1.61 -2.76 9.51
N LEU A 107 2.56 -2.31 10.33
CA LEU A 107 3.87 -2.93 10.46
C LEU A 107 3.75 -4.36 11.00
N GLU A 108 2.91 -4.56 12.02
CA GLU A 108 2.61 -5.89 12.57
C GLU A 108 2.03 -6.82 11.48
N SER A 109 1.09 -6.33 10.67
CA SER A 109 0.51 -7.10 9.56
C SER A 109 1.54 -7.48 8.48
N LEU A 110 2.40 -6.53 8.10
CA LEU A 110 3.48 -6.76 7.13
C LEU A 110 4.48 -7.80 7.65
N GLN A 111 4.84 -7.71 8.94
CA GLN A 111 5.77 -8.64 9.58
C GLN A 111 5.17 -10.03 9.74
N ALA A 112 3.90 -10.15 10.17
CA ALA A 112 3.22 -11.43 10.30
C ALA A 112 3.14 -12.20 8.98
N THR A 113 2.92 -11.49 7.87
CA THR A 113 2.91 -12.10 6.53
C THR A 113 4.29 -12.61 6.12
N SER A 114 5.35 -11.88 6.49
CA SER A 114 6.74 -12.30 6.27
C SER A 114 7.07 -13.55 7.09
N ASP A 115 6.66 -13.60 8.36
CA ASP A 115 6.94 -14.74 9.24
C ASP A 115 6.25 -16.02 8.77
N LEU A 116 5.00 -15.92 8.30
CA LEU A 116 4.30 -17.05 7.67
C LEU A 116 5.06 -17.55 6.43
N ALA A 117 5.53 -16.64 5.58
CA ALA A 117 6.33 -17.02 4.42
C ALA A 117 7.64 -17.73 4.82
N GLN A 118 8.28 -17.31 5.92
CA GLN A 118 9.46 -17.98 6.46
C GLN A 118 9.14 -19.33 7.13
N GLU A 119 7.99 -19.47 7.77
CA GLU A 119 7.55 -20.72 8.39
C GLU A 119 7.26 -21.81 7.34
N PHE A 120 6.60 -21.43 6.24
CA PHE A 120 6.45 -22.31 5.07
C PHE A 120 7.81 -22.76 4.50
N GLN A 121 8.85 -21.91 4.52
CA GLN A 121 10.21 -22.29 4.12
C GLN A 121 10.89 -23.24 5.12
N ARG A 122 10.61 -23.13 6.42
CA ARG A 122 11.24 -23.96 7.46
C ARG A 122 10.68 -25.37 7.55
N LEU A 123 9.38 -25.54 7.30
CA LEU A 123 8.70 -26.84 7.32
C LEU A 123 9.18 -27.80 6.21
N ASP A 124 10.06 -27.31 5.34
CA ASP A 124 10.25 -27.78 3.99
C ASP A 124 11.68 -28.27 3.70
N VAL A 125 12.57 -28.15 4.69
CA VAL A 125 13.95 -28.66 4.66
C VAL A 125 14.03 -30.20 4.86
N LYS A 126 12.90 -30.89 5.08
CA LYS A 126 12.89 -32.35 5.35
C LYS A 126 12.28 -33.24 4.26
N GLY A 127 11.82 -32.71 3.12
CA GLY A 127 11.17 -33.51 2.07
C GLY A 127 12.04 -33.78 0.84
N ASN A 128 12.61 -34.98 0.72
CA ASN A 128 13.37 -35.47 -0.44
C ASN A 128 12.47 -35.86 -1.65
N GLY A 129 11.35 -35.18 -1.88
CA GLY A 129 10.40 -35.52 -2.95
C GLY A 129 10.21 -34.37 -3.94
N ALA A 130 10.45 -34.63 -5.23
CA ALA A 130 10.29 -33.68 -6.34
C ALA A 130 8.91 -33.00 -6.43
N SER A 131 7.88 -33.55 -5.77
CA SER A 131 6.54 -32.96 -5.70
C SER A 131 6.43 -31.72 -4.79
N GLY A 132 7.38 -31.50 -3.87
CA GLY A 132 7.30 -30.38 -2.93
C GLY A 132 7.76 -29.03 -3.48
N HIS A 133 8.45 -29.01 -4.63
CA HIS A 133 9.05 -27.78 -5.16
C HIS A 133 8.04 -26.86 -5.87
N CYS A 134 6.97 -27.42 -6.42
CA CYS A 134 5.95 -26.69 -7.17
C CYS A 134 5.10 -25.81 -6.23
N ASP A 135 4.53 -26.37 -5.17
CA ASP A 135 3.72 -25.62 -4.19
C ASP A 135 4.50 -24.45 -3.52
N ARG A 136 5.83 -24.60 -3.36
CA ARG A 136 6.72 -23.55 -2.83
C ARG A 136 6.75 -22.31 -3.72
N LEU A 137 6.84 -22.50 -5.05
CA LEU A 137 6.92 -21.43 -6.04
C LEU A 137 5.56 -20.76 -6.27
N LEU A 138 4.47 -21.50 -6.04
CA LEU A 138 3.11 -21.04 -6.29
C LEU A 138 2.54 -20.22 -5.13
N SER A 139 2.95 -20.50 -3.89
CA SER A 139 2.64 -19.67 -2.71
C SER A 139 3.26 -18.25 -2.75
N CYS A 140 4.18 -17.99 -3.69
CA CYS A 140 4.81 -16.69 -3.88
C CYS A 140 4.42 -15.92 -5.11
N ILE A 141 3.40 -16.39 -5.82
CA ILE A 141 2.76 -15.55 -6.82
C ILE A 141 2.10 -14.39 -6.10
N PRO A 142 2.53 -13.13 -6.32
CA PRO A 142 1.75 -12.01 -5.85
C PRO A 142 0.43 -12.03 -6.61
N ASP A 143 -0.69 -11.97 -5.88
CA ASP A 143 -1.95 -11.61 -6.51
C ASP A 143 -1.96 -10.09 -6.77
N TRP A 144 -2.93 -9.65 -7.56
CA TRP A 144 -3.10 -8.21 -7.83
C TRP A 144 -3.32 -7.41 -6.53
N ARG A 145 -3.88 -8.05 -5.48
CA ARG A 145 -4.11 -7.40 -4.18
C ARG A 145 -2.79 -7.05 -3.52
N PHE A 146 -1.81 -7.94 -3.53
CA PHE A 146 -0.49 -7.64 -2.98
C PHE A 146 0.12 -6.37 -3.61
N LEU A 147 0.10 -6.27 -4.94
CA LEU A 147 0.65 -5.11 -5.65
C LEU A 147 -0.13 -3.83 -5.32
N HIS A 148 -1.45 -3.94 -5.28
CA HIS A 148 -2.35 -2.84 -4.91
C HIS A 148 -2.12 -2.34 -3.48
N GLU A 149 -2.07 -3.26 -2.52
CA GLU A 149 -1.79 -2.96 -1.11
C GLU A 149 -0.40 -2.34 -0.93
N SER A 150 0.60 -2.85 -1.65
CA SER A 150 1.95 -2.30 -1.62
C SER A 150 1.97 -0.86 -2.14
N TYR A 151 1.24 -0.58 -3.22
CA TYR A 151 1.11 0.75 -3.79
C TYR A 151 0.38 1.70 -2.83
N ILE A 152 -0.79 1.30 -2.33
CA ILE A 152 -1.56 2.09 -1.35
C ILE A 152 -0.73 2.41 -0.12
N THR A 153 0.01 1.43 0.40
CA THR A 153 0.88 1.63 1.56
C THR A 153 1.90 2.74 1.27
N VAL A 154 2.51 2.77 0.08
CA VAL A 154 3.45 3.84 -0.27
C VAL A 154 2.74 5.21 -0.38
N GLU A 155 1.52 5.28 -0.90
CA GLU A 155 0.73 6.51 -0.95
C GLU A 155 0.32 7.01 0.45
N GLU A 156 -0.06 6.11 1.37
CA GLU A 156 -0.29 6.40 2.78
C GLU A 156 0.94 7.08 3.40
N LEU A 157 2.13 6.49 3.18
CA LEU A 157 3.41 6.96 3.69
C LEU A 157 3.83 8.32 3.10
N ASN A 158 3.57 8.55 1.81
CA ASN A 158 3.82 9.85 1.18
C ASN A 158 2.94 10.95 1.77
N SER A 159 1.66 10.66 1.96
CA SER A 159 0.67 11.62 2.46
C SER A 159 1.01 12.11 3.86
N ILE A 160 1.34 11.18 4.77
CA ILE A 160 1.78 11.55 6.11
C ILE A 160 3.17 12.20 6.12
N SER A 161 4.07 11.83 5.21
CA SER A 161 5.39 12.46 5.17
C SER A 161 5.28 13.92 4.73
N ALA A 162 4.45 14.19 3.72
CA ALA A 162 4.07 15.56 3.34
C ALA A 162 3.41 16.32 4.50
N TYR A 163 2.51 15.67 5.24
CA TYR A 163 1.88 16.25 6.41
C TYR A 163 2.89 16.60 7.53
N THR A 164 3.79 15.67 7.89
CA THR A 164 4.81 15.92 8.92
C THR A 164 5.75 17.05 8.53
N LYS A 165 6.12 17.17 7.25
CA LYS A 165 6.88 18.31 6.71
C LYS A 165 6.13 19.63 6.86
N TYR A 166 4.86 19.65 6.50
CA TYR A 166 4.00 20.82 6.66
C TYR A 166 3.91 21.25 8.14
N VAL A 167 3.68 20.29 9.04
CA VAL A 167 3.64 20.52 10.49
C VAL A 167 4.97 21.07 11.00
N ASP A 168 6.10 20.47 10.60
CA ASP A 168 7.43 20.94 10.99
C ASP A 168 7.68 22.38 10.52
N MET A 169 7.30 22.71 9.29
CA MET A 169 7.40 24.07 8.74
C MET A 169 6.55 25.05 9.56
N ARG A 170 5.28 24.72 9.81
CA ARG A 170 4.38 25.55 10.62
C ARG A 170 4.88 25.73 12.04
N SER A 171 5.48 24.71 12.64
CA SER A 171 6.05 24.79 13.99
C SER A 171 7.18 25.83 14.10
N LYS A 172 8.00 25.95 13.06
CA LYS A 172 9.10 26.93 12.97
C LYS A 172 8.58 28.35 12.79
N VAL A 173 7.56 28.55 11.94
CA VAL A 173 7.01 29.87 11.61
C VAL A 173 6.12 30.42 12.73
N ALA A 174 5.23 29.60 13.28
CA ALA A 174 4.17 30.06 14.20
C ALA A 174 4.54 30.00 15.69
N LYS A 175 5.75 29.53 16.05
CA LYS A 175 6.14 29.20 17.45
C LYS A 175 5.05 28.37 18.17
N SER A 176 4.38 27.49 17.43
CA SER A 176 3.14 26.81 17.86
C SER A 176 3.30 25.82 19.01
N GLY A 177 4.52 25.59 19.49
CA GLY A 177 4.79 24.68 20.61
C GLY A 177 4.56 23.20 20.27
N ILE A 178 4.45 22.84 18.98
CA ILE A 178 4.33 21.46 18.53
C ILE A 178 5.60 20.69 18.93
N PRO A 179 5.49 19.56 19.67
CA PRO A 179 6.66 18.82 20.12
C PRO A 179 7.38 18.17 18.92
N LYS A 180 8.68 18.46 18.75
CA LYS A 180 9.54 17.78 17.75
C LYS A 180 9.54 16.26 17.88
N ASN A 181 9.28 15.76 19.10
CA ASN A 181 9.18 14.33 19.34
C ASN A 181 8.02 13.69 18.55
N ALA A 182 6.87 14.36 18.44
CA ALA A 182 5.70 13.80 17.75
C ALA A 182 5.97 13.59 16.25
N THR A 183 6.56 14.58 15.55
CA THR A 183 6.92 14.43 14.13
C THR A 183 8.09 13.47 13.92
N SER A 184 9.04 13.40 14.86
CA SER A 184 10.15 12.43 14.80
C SER A 184 9.66 10.99 14.91
N VAL A 185 8.72 10.70 15.81
CA VAL A 185 8.14 9.35 15.98
C VAL A 185 7.41 8.94 14.70
N ALA A 186 6.57 9.82 14.14
CA ALA A 186 5.88 9.56 12.88
C ALA A 186 6.87 9.25 11.75
N LYS A 187 7.95 10.04 11.60
CA LYS A 187 9.00 9.80 10.58
C LYS A 187 9.69 8.46 10.73
N GLN A 188 10.05 8.07 11.94
CA GLN A 188 10.67 6.77 12.20
C GLN A 188 9.74 5.62 11.81
N ARG A 189 8.44 5.77 12.06
CA ARG A 189 7.43 4.76 11.72
C ARG A 189 7.18 4.68 10.23
N ILE A 190 7.15 5.83 9.55
CA ILE A 190 7.11 5.91 8.09
C ILE A 190 8.26 5.11 7.48
N GLU A 191 9.49 5.33 7.96
CA GLU A 191 10.68 4.62 7.48
C GLU A 191 10.59 3.12 7.74
N SER A 192 10.11 2.71 8.91
CA SER A 192 9.99 1.30 9.29
C SER A 192 8.96 0.54 8.42
N VAL A 193 7.79 1.14 8.17
CA VAL A 193 6.78 0.55 7.28
C VAL A 193 7.26 0.55 5.83
N TYR A 194 7.93 1.62 5.38
CA TYR A 194 8.52 1.69 4.05
C TYR A 194 9.52 0.56 3.80
N GLU A 195 10.47 0.37 4.72
CA GLU A 195 11.49 -0.68 4.60
C GLU A 195 10.88 -2.08 4.69
N ALA A 196 9.87 -2.30 5.55
CA ALA A 196 9.17 -3.58 5.61
C ALA A 196 8.44 -3.90 4.29
N ASN A 197 7.72 -2.93 3.73
CA ASN A 197 7.03 -3.09 2.45
C ASN A 197 8.02 -3.33 1.30
N ARG A 198 9.12 -2.57 1.28
CA ARG A 198 10.18 -2.70 0.28
C ARG A 198 10.88 -4.06 0.36
N SER A 199 11.21 -4.52 1.57
CA SER A 199 11.81 -5.84 1.77
C SER A 199 10.90 -6.93 1.24
N ARG A 200 9.61 -6.89 1.57
CA ARG A 200 8.62 -7.86 1.10
C ARG A 200 8.50 -7.87 -0.44
N ALA A 201 8.45 -6.71 -1.08
CA ALA A 201 8.42 -6.61 -2.53
C ALA A 201 9.70 -7.15 -3.18
N ALA A 202 10.86 -6.86 -2.59
CA ALA A 202 12.15 -7.37 -3.06
C ALA A 202 12.25 -8.90 -2.94
N ASP A 203 11.76 -9.45 -1.82
CA ASP A 203 11.74 -10.90 -1.60
C ASP A 203 10.87 -11.63 -2.62
N ILE A 204 9.66 -11.11 -2.90
CA ILE A 204 8.79 -11.67 -3.94
C ILE A 204 9.46 -11.55 -5.32
N LYS A 205 10.06 -10.40 -5.63
CA LYS A 205 10.76 -10.20 -6.92
C LYS A 205 11.89 -11.20 -7.11
N ASN A 206 12.71 -11.40 -6.07
CA ASN A 206 13.82 -12.35 -6.10
C ASN A 206 13.31 -13.77 -6.35
N ARG A 207 12.21 -14.17 -5.69
CA ARG A 207 11.56 -15.47 -5.88
C ARG A 207 11.00 -15.65 -7.28
N LEU A 208 10.33 -14.64 -7.83
CA LEU A 208 9.86 -14.67 -9.23
C LEU A 208 11.00 -14.74 -10.26
N SER A 209 12.23 -14.42 -9.85
CA SER A 209 13.43 -14.50 -10.70
C SER A 209 14.11 -15.88 -10.63
N GLU A 210 13.63 -16.78 -9.78
CA GLU A 210 14.17 -18.14 -9.65
C GLU A 210 13.88 -18.96 -10.91
N SER A 211 14.84 -19.80 -11.30
CA SER A 211 14.67 -20.71 -12.43
C SER A 211 13.56 -21.72 -12.14
N GLY A 212 12.64 -21.92 -13.08
CA GLY A 212 11.57 -22.91 -12.97
C GLY A 212 10.24 -22.36 -12.43
N VAL A 213 10.16 -21.08 -12.04
CA VAL A 213 8.89 -20.43 -11.66
C VAL A 213 7.86 -20.53 -12.79
N VAL A 214 8.25 -20.19 -14.03
CA VAL A 214 7.35 -20.27 -15.19
C VAL A 214 6.88 -21.71 -15.41
N SER A 215 7.78 -22.69 -15.37
CA SER A 215 7.40 -24.10 -15.54
C SER A 215 6.46 -24.58 -14.44
N ALA A 216 6.74 -24.24 -13.18
CA ALA A 216 5.88 -24.58 -12.05
C ALA A 216 4.46 -23.97 -12.18
N LEU A 217 4.37 -22.73 -12.68
CA LEU A 217 3.10 -22.06 -12.95
C LEU A 217 2.33 -22.74 -14.09
N VAL A 218 3.01 -23.11 -15.17
CA VAL A 218 2.41 -23.85 -16.28
C VAL A 218 1.86 -25.20 -15.79
N ASP A 219 2.64 -25.93 -14.99
CA ASP A 219 2.22 -27.20 -14.42
C ASP A 219 0.99 -27.04 -13.51
N ARG A 220 0.92 -25.99 -12.69
CA ARG A 220 -0.29 -25.65 -11.91
C ARG A 220 -1.48 -25.35 -12.79
N MET A 221 -1.31 -24.57 -13.85
CA MET A 221 -2.40 -24.22 -14.77
C MET A 221 -2.98 -25.45 -15.45
N PHE A 222 -2.15 -26.48 -15.68
CA PHE A 222 -2.58 -27.77 -16.19
C PHE A 222 -2.97 -28.78 -15.10
N GLY A 223 -2.96 -28.40 -13.81
CA GLY A 223 -3.29 -29.29 -12.69
C GLY A 223 -2.35 -30.50 -12.58
N ARG A 224 -1.08 -30.31 -12.97
CA ARG A 224 -0.02 -31.33 -12.86
C ARG A 224 0.67 -31.28 -11.49
N ASP A 225 0.34 -30.31 -10.65
CA ASP A 225 0.83 -30.16 -9.29
C ASP A 225 0.13 -31.14 -8.33
N GLY A 226 0.71 -32.32 -8.13
CA GLY A 226 0.44 -33.17 -6.97
C GLY A 226 -0.49 -34.38 -7.17
N GLU A 227 -0.87 -34.76 -8.39
CA GLU A 227 -1.61 -36.01 -8.64
C GLU A 227 -0.66 -37.12 -9.16
N GLU A 228 -0.58 -38.24 -8.42
CA GLU A 228 0.06 -39.49 -8.88
C GLU A 228 -0.67 -40.13 -10.08
N ASP A 229 -1.94 -39.76 -10.30
CA ASP A 229 -2.71 -40.10 -11.50
C ASP A 229 -2.84 -38.83 -12.35
N GLY A 230 -1.94 -38.69 -13.34
CA GLY A 230 -1.73 -37.46 -14.09
C GLY A 230 -3.01 -36.75 -14.55
N GLY A 231 -3.11 -35.47 -14.14
CA GLY A 231 -3.96 -34.44 -14.74
C GLY A 231 -5.44 -34.79 -14.77
N GLY A 232 -6.19 -34.35 -13.76
CA GLY A 232 -7.65 -34.27 -13.86
C GLY A 232 -8.10 -33.73 -15.23
N GLY A 233 -9.15 -34.32 -15.82
CA GLY A 233 -9.49 -34.15 -17.25
C GLY A 233 -9.70 -32.71 -17.74
N ILE A 234 -9.82 -31.72 -16.84
CA ILE A 234 -9.82 -30.30 -17.17
C ILE A 234 -8.42 -29.82 -17.58
N GLY A 235 -7.38 -30.21 -16.84
CA GLY A 235 -6.00 -29.82 -17.11
C GLY A 235 -5.52 -30.27 -18.49
N VAL A 236 -5.77 -31.55 -18.81
CA VAL A 236 -5.51 -32.13 -20.14
C VAL A 236 -6.31 -31.42 -21.23
N ALA A 237 -7.60 -31.14 -20.99
CA ALA A 237 -8.43 -30.44 -21.97
C ALA A 237 -7.94 -28.99 -22.22
N VAL A 238 -7.44 -28.30 -21.20
CA VAL A 238 -6.83 -26.98 -21.33
C VAL A 238 -5.50 -27.09 -22.08
N GLU A 239 -4.67 -28.07 -21.76
CA GLU A 239 -3.42 -28.33 -22.48
C GLU A 239 -3.66 -28.60 -23.97
N ASP A 240 -4.59 -29.48 -24.31
CA ASP A 240 -4.95 -29.80 -25.70
C ASP A 240 -5.52 -28.59 -26.45
N LEU A 241 -6.26 -27.72 -25.77
CA LEU A 241 -6.90 -26.56 -26.37
C LEU A 241 -5.90 -25.44 -26.69
N VAL A 242 -5.02 -25.10 -25.73
CA VAL A 242 -4.17 -23.92 -25.85
C VAL A 242 -2.73 -24.25 -26.21
N GLY A 243 -2.27 -25.47 -25.88
CA GLY A 243 -0.91 -25.94 -26.10
C GLY A 243 0.08 -25.42 -25.05
N GLU A 244 1.01 -26.29 -24.65
CA GLU A 244 2.03 -25.99 -23.63
C GLU A 244 2.88 -24.77 -23.98
N SER A 245 3.36 -24.69 -25.23
CA SER A 245 4.18 -23.55 -25.68
C SER A 245 3.47 -22.20 -25.61
N TRP A 246 2.14 -22.16 -25.81
CA TRP A 246 1.38 -20.93 -25.65
C TRP A 246 1.25 -20.57 -24.17
N MET A 247 0.97 -21.56 -23.32
CA MET A 247 0.82 -21.37 -21.87
C MET A 247 2.12 -20.86 -21.25
N GLU A 248 3.26 -21.46 -21.60
CA GLU A 248 4.59 -21.03 -21.15
C GLU A 248 4.86 -19.57 -21.54
N ASN A 249 4.61 -19.21 -22.81
CA ASN A 249 4.76 -17.83 -23.27
C ASN A 249 3.81 -16.85 -22.56
N HIS A 250 2.58 -17.28 -22.26
CA HIS A 250 1.61 -16.46 -21.55
C HIS A 250 2.03 -16.22 -20.11
N VAL A 251 2.36 -17.30 -19.38
CA VAL A 251 2.82 -17.25 -18.00
C VAL A 251 4.12 -16.44 -17.87
N ALA A 252 5.08 -16.61 -18.79
CA ALA A 252 6.30 -15.81 -18.80
C ALA A 252 5.99 -14.30 -18.85
N ARG A 253 5.06 -13.87 -19.71
CA ARG A 253 4.62 -12.46 -19.77
C ARG A 253 3.94 -11.98 -18.50
N VAL A 254 3.17 -12.86 -17.84
CA VAL A 254 2.53 -12.54 -16.55
C VAL A 254 3.61 -12.33 -15.48
N VAL A 255 4.59 -13.23 -15.39
CA VAL A 255 5.72 -13.10 -14.46
C VAL A 255 6.52 -11.82 -14.74
N ASP A 256 6.82 -11.53 -16.00
CA ASP A 256 7.50 -10.28 -16.40
C ASP A 256 6.69 -9.06 -15.94
N SER A 257 5.36 -9.06 -16.15
CA SER A 257 4.50 -7.95 -15.72
C SER A 257 4.48 -7.74 -14.21
N TRP A 258 4.55 -8.82 -13.42
CA TRP A 258 4.67 -8.72 -11.96
C TRP A 258 6.04 -8.20 -11.54
N GLN A 259 7.12 -8.64 -12.19
CA GLN A 259 8.47 -8.12 -11.93
C GLN A 259 8.56 -6.62 -12.24
N GLU A 260 7.94 -6.16 -13.34
CA GLU A 260 7.83 -4.73 -13.67
C GLU A 260 7.02 -3.96 -12.62
N ALA A 261 5.88 -4.49 -12.17
CA ALA A 261 5.06 -3.85 -11.15
C ALA A 261 5.80 -3.75 -9.80
N LEU A 262 6.51 -4.80 -9.40
CA LEU A 262 7.38 -4.82 -8.21
C LEU A 262 8.51 -3.81 -8.35
N ASP A 263 9.10 -3.67 -9.53
CA ASP A 263 10.07 -2.61 -9.81
C ASP A 263 9.48 -1.22 -9.66
N GLY A 264 8.22 -1.03 -10.05
CA GLY A 264 7.45 0.18 -9.76
C GLY A 264 7.45 0.49 -8.26
N VAL A 265 6.97 -0.45 -7.44
CA VAL A 265 6.92 -0.31 -5.97
C VAL A 265 8.30 0.01 -5.37
N LEU A 266 9.34 -0.71 -5.81
CA LEU A 266 10.71 -0.53 -5.29
C LEU A 266 11.36 0.81 -5.69
N ARG A 267 10.87 1.44 -6.77
CA ARG A 267 11.37 2.74 -7.25
C ARG A 267 10.71 3.92 -6.55
N VAL A 268 9.49 3.77 -6.02
CA VAL A 268 8.81 4.87 -5.33
C VAL A 268 9.56 5.20 -4.04
N LYS A 269 9.86 6.48 -3.87
CA LYS A 269 10.53 7.00 -2.67
C LYS A 269 9.51 7.67 -1.79
N VAL A 270 9.56 7.37 -0.49
CA VAL A 270 8.85 8.15 0.50
C VAL A 270 9.71 9.36 0.85
N HIS A 271 9.15 10.56 0.62
CA HIS A 271 9.87 11.81 0.71
C HIS A 271 9.73 12.50 2.05
#